data_AF-A0A4Z1CPQ9-F1
#
_entry.id   AF-A0A4Z1CPQ9-F1
#
_cell.length_a   1.000
_cell.length_b   1.000
_cell.length_c   1.000
_cell.angle_alpha   90.00
_cell.angle_beta   90.00
_cell.angle_gamma   90.00
#
_symmetry.space_group_name_H-M   'P 1'
#
loop_
_entity.id
_entity.type
_entity.pdbx_description
1 polymer ?
#
loop_
_entity_poly.entity_id
_entity_poly.type
_entity_poly.pdbx_seq_one_letter_code
_entity_poly.pdbx_strand_id
1 'polypeptide(L)'
;MRTIPDPGFADDDGAADVRLAQALAGHVAGTVTSGAALSALQDARLLVPVVAILGEVEHDEQGLAHDKSSDMAAVLVQAADRSKGLLAFTSTETMARWNPEARPVPVTTATAATAAVQDGAEALLVDLAGPAPYVVDGEDLGRLAAGWRLVELTGSGGGHGWIGPSAE
;
A
#
# COMPACT_ATOMS: atom_id res chain seq x y z
N MET A 1 -29.37 -3.48 14.92
CA MET A 1 -28.79 -2.96 13.67
C MET A 1 -27.28 -2.94 13.87
N ARG A 2 -26.54 -3.78 13.14
CA ARG A 2 -25.08 -3.89 13.29
C ARG A 2 -24.47 -2.82 12.40
N THR A 3 -24.03 -1.72 12.99
CA THR A 3 -23.35 -0.64 12.27
C THR A 3 -22.00 -1.18 11.82
N ILE A 4 -21.80 -1.32 10.51
CA ILE A 4 -20.49 -1.61 9.95
C ILE A 4 -19.71 -0.30 10.03
N PRO A 5 -18.52 -0.26 10.67
CA PRO A 5 -17.67 0.92 10.66
C PRO A 5 -17.38 1.35 9.22
N ASP A 6 -17.58 2.63 8.91
CA ASP A 6 -17.15 3.22 7.64
C ASP A 6 -15.64 3.49 7.73
N PRO A 7 -14.80 2.83 6.91
CA PRO A 7 -13.36 3.07 6.91
C PRO A 7 -12.97 4.45 6.34
N GLY A 8 -13.94 5.27 5.90
CA GLY A 8 -13.73 6.59 5.32
C GLY A 8 -13.67 6.61 3.79
N PHE A 9 -14.09 5.51 3.15
CA PHE A 9 -13.97 5.26 1.70
C PHE A 9 -15.28 4.76 1.08
N ALA A 10 -16.43 5.06 1.68
CA ALA A 10 -17.72 4.57 1.20
C ALA A 10 -18.06 5.01 -0.24
N ASP A 11 -17.62 6.20 -0.65
CA ASP A 11 -17.85 6.78 -1.97
C ASP A 11 -16.66 6.57 -2.95
N ASP A 12 -15.75 5.67 -2.61
CA ASP A 12 -14.56 5.39 -3.40
C ASP A 12 -14.90 4.61 -4.69
N ASP A 13 -14.67 5.25 -5.85
CA ASP A 13 -14.94 4.68 -7.17
C ASP A 13 -13.80 3.79 -7.71
N GLY A 14 -12.72 3.65 -6.94
CA GLY A 14 -11.56 2.84 -7.31
C GLY A 14 -10.58 3.50 -8.28
N ALA A 15 -10.82 4.75 -8.70
CA ALA A 15 -9.91 5.48 -9.57
C ALA A 15 -8.69 6.03 -8.80
N ALA A 16 -7.56 6.17 -9.50
CA ALA A 16 -6.40 6.84 -8.93
C ALA A 16 -6.66 8.34 -8.75
N ASP A 17 -6.10 8.91 -7.68
CA ASP A 17 -6.04 10.37 -7.54
C ASP A 17 -5.24 10.96 -8.71
N VAL A 18 -5.83 11.95 -9.40
CA VAL A 18 -5.23 12.55 -10.60
C VAL A 18 -3.89 13.20 -10.31
N ARG A 19 -3.71 13.84 -9.15
CA ARG A 19 -2.45 14.46 -8.74
C ARG A 19 -1.40 13.40 -8.47
N LEU A 20 -1.78 12.30 -7.80
CA LEU A 20 -0.87 11.18 -7.59
C LEU A 20 -0.43 10.55 -8.92
N ALA A 21 -1.38 10.25 -9.80
CA ALA A 21 -1.08 9.66 -11.11
C ALA A 21 -0.12 10.54 -11.92
N GLN A 22 -0.32 11.86 -11.91
CA GLN A 22 0.58 12.83 -12.55
C GLN A 22 1.97 12.86 -11.89
N ALA A 23 2.04 12.83 -10.56
CA ALA A 23 3.30 12.84 -9.83
C ALA A 23 4.13 11.57 -10.08
N LEU A 24 3.50 10.38 -10.06
CA LEU A 24 4.16 9.11 -10.37
C LEU A 24 4.64 9.04 -11.82
N ALA A 25 3.79 9.44 -12.77
CA ALA A 25 4.19 9.48 -14.18
C ALA A 25 5.34 10.46 -14.42
N GLY A 26 5.30 11.64 -13.80
CA GLY A 26 6.39 12.61 -13.85
C GLY A 26 7.66 12.09 -13.21
N HIS A 27 7.56 11.29 -12.14
CA HIS A 27 8.72 10.70 -11.48
C HIS A 27 9.42 9.68 -12.38
N VAL A 28 8.66 8.77 -12.99
CA VAL A 28 9.19 7.81 -13.97
C VAL A 28 9.80 8.52 -15.18
N ALA A 29 9.22 9.65 -15.61
CA ALA A 29 9.76 10.48 -16.67
C ALA A 29 10.97 11.35 -16.25
N GLY A 30 11.36 11.36 -14.97
CA GLY A 30 12.45 12.17 -14.43
C GLY A 30 12.16 13.66 -14.34
N THR A 31 10.89 14.08 -14.46
CA THR A 31 10.46 15.49 -14.38
C THR A 31 9.97 15.88 -12.98
N VAL A 32 9.65 14.90 -12.14
CA VAL A 32 9.22 15.07 -10.76
C VAL A 32 10.20 14.34 -9.83
N THR A 33 10.58 14.99 -8.73
CA THR A 33 11.49 14.38 -7.74
C THR A 33 10.78 13.26 -6.97
N SER A 34 11.55 12.30 -6.46
CA SER A 34 11.01 11.24 -5.59
C SER A 34 10.24 11.83 -4.38
N GLY A 35 10.78 12.87 -3.74
CA GLY A 35 10.09 13.55 -2.64
C GLY A 35 8.74 14.15 -3.03
N ALA A 36 8.61 14.72 -4.23
CA ALA A 36 7.33 15.27 -4.70
C ALA A 36 6.32 14.15 -5.03
N ALA A 37 6.78 13.02 -5.58
CA ALA A 37 5.95 11.83 -5.75
C ALA A 37 5.49 11.26 -4.41
N LEU A 38 6.40 11.14 -3.43
CA LEU A 38 6.08 10.72 -2.07
C LEU A 38 5.12 11.68 -1.37
N SER A 39 5.27 12.99 -1.59
CA SER A 39 4.37 14.02 -1.06
C SER A 39 2.95 13.88 -1.58
N ALA A 40 2.77 13.54 -2.86
CA ALA A 40 1.44 13.23 -3.40
C ALA A 40 0.91 11.89 -2.87
N LEU A 41 1.79 10.89 -2.71
CA LEU A 41 1.42 9.56 -2.24
C LEU A 41 1.00 9.56 -0.76
N GLN A 42 1.62 10.37 0.09
CA GLN A 42 1.38 10.35 1.55
C GLN A 42 -0.09 10.60 1.93
N ASP A 43 -0.81 11.35 1.09
CA ASP A 43 -2.20 11.76 1.30
C ASP A 43 -3.21 10.90 0.53
N ALA A 44 -2.73 9.96 -0.27
CA ALA A 44 -3.56 9.16 -1.12
C ALA A 44 -4.23 8.00 -0.37
N ARG A 45 -5.38 7.59 -0.91
CA ARG A 45 -5.94 6.27 -0.71
C ARG A 45 -5.13 5.26 -1.53
N LEU A 46 -4.70 4.18 -0.90
CA LEU A 46 -4.15 2.99 -1.55
C LEU A 46 -5.10 1.81 -1.44
N LEU A 47 -5.00 0.90 -2.41
CA LEU A 47 -5.69 -0.37 -2.44
C LEU A 47 -4.68 -1.47 -2.12
N VAL A 48 -4.78 -2.05 -0.93
CA VAL A 48 -4.02 -3.27 -0.60
C VAL A 48 -4.80 -4.46 -1.16
N PRO A 49 -4.19 -5.29 -2.04
CA PRO A 49 -4.86 -6.46 -2.57
C PRO A 49 -4.96 -7.52 -1.48
N VAL A 50 -6.16 -8.09 -1.31
CA VAL A 50 -6.33 -9.34 -0.56
C VAL A 50 -6.73 -10.47 -1.49
N VAL A 51 -6.07 -11.61 -1.33
CA VAL A 51 -6.33 -12.84 -2.09
C VAL A 51 -6.69 -13.97 -1.15
N ALA A 52 -7.47 -14.93 -1.65
CA ALA A 52 -7.76 -16.14 -0.90
C ALA A 52 -6.49 -16.99 -0.81
N ILE A 53 -6.08 -17.34 0.40
CA ILE A 53 -5.10 -18.39 0.65
C ILE A 53 -5.88 -19.69 0.83
N LEU A 54 -5.45 -20.75 0.16
CA LEU A 54 -5.96 -22.08 0.42
C LEU A 54 -5.43 -22.52 1.79
N GLY A 55 -6.31 -22.69 2.79
CA GLY A 55 -5.91 -23.19 4.11
C GLY A 55 -5.30 -24.59 4.02
N GLU A 56 -4.40 -24.92 4.94
CA GLU A 56 -3.92 -26.29 5.09
C GLU A 56 -5.07 -27.20 5.54
N VAL A 57 -5.20 -28.37 4.92
CA VAL A 57 -6.20 -29.36 5.31
C VAL A 57 -5.74 -30.05 6.59
N GLU A 58 -6.38 -29.75 7.73
CA GLU A 58 -6.23 -30.59 8.92
C GLU A 58 -7.09 -31.85 8.76
N HIS A 59 -6.47 -33.02 8.93
CA HIS A 59 -7.17 -34.30 9.04
C HIS A 59 -7.38 -34.61 10.52
N ASP A 60 -8.63 -34.84 10.93
CA ASP A 60 -8.92 -35.38 12.26
C ASP A 60 -8.51 -36.86 12.38
N GLU A 61 -8.56 -37.40 13.59
CA GLU A 61 -8.23 -38.81 13.89
C GLU A 61 -9.14 -39.83 13.16
N GLN A 62 -10.22 -39.37 12.51
CA GLN A 62 -11.13 -40.21 11.72
C GLN A 62 -10.92 -40.09 10.19
N GLY A 63 -9.96 -39.27 9.73
CA GLY A 63 -9.67 -39.08 8.30
C GLY A 63 -10.76 -38.30 7.56
N LEU A 64 -11.59 -37.54 8.27
CA LEU A 64 -12.56 -36.63 7.65
C LEU A 64 -11.88 -35.28 7.41
N ALA A 65 -11.70 -34.93 6.14
CA ALA A 65 -11.25 -33.60 5.76
C ALA A 65 -12.37 -32.59 6.05
N HIS A 66 -12.20 -31.78 7.10
CA HIS A 66 -13.03 -30.60 7.32
C HIS A 66 -12.35 -29.40 6.66
N ASP A 67 -12.68 -29.14 5.39
CA ASP A 67 -12.16 -27.98 4.64
C ASP A 67 -13.23 -26.89 4.50
N LYS A 68 -12.86 -25.66 4.92
CA LYS A 68 -13.14 -24.34 4.29
C LYS A 68 -13.17 -23.20 5.31
N SER A 69 -11.99 -22.78 5.78
CA SER A 69 -11.79 -21.34 6.02
C SER A 69 -11.03 -20.79 4.82
N SER A 70 -11.68 -19.94 4.02
CA SER A 70 -10.96 -19.15 3.03
C SER A 70 -10.37 -17.94 3.73
N ASP A 71 -9.12 -18.07 4.19
CA ASP A 71 -8.42 -16.96 4.82
C ASP A 71 -8.00 -15.97 3.73
N MET A 72 -8.41 -14.71 3.88
CA MET A 72 -8.03 -13.63 2.98
C MET A 72 -6.81 -12.92 3.58
N ALA A 73 -5.74 -12.78 2.79
CA ALA A 73 -4.52 -12.15 3.27
C ALA A 73 -4.04 -11.07 2.30
N ALA A 74 -3.42 -10.03 2.87
CA ALA A 74 -2.66 -9.04 2.11
C ALA A 74 -1.46 -9.72 1.44
N VAL A 75 -1.05 -9.20 0.28
CA VAL A 75 -0.02 -9.84 -0.53
C VAL A 75 1.35 -9.24 -0.27
N LEU A 76 2.25 -10.09 0.22
CA LEU A 76 3.68 -9.82 0.34
C LEU A 76 4.42 -10.45 -0.84
N VAL A 77 5.17 -9.66 -1.59
CA VAL A 77 6.11 -10.15 -2.60
C VAL A 77 7.46 -10.33 -1.94
N GLN A 78 8.04 -11.51 -2.11
CA GLN A 78 9.39 -11.79 -1.62
C GLN A 78 10.40 -11.73 -2.78
N ALA A 79 11.45 -10.93 -2.62
CA ALA A 79 12.55 -10.87 -3.56
C ALA A 79 13.51 -12.06 -3.38
N ALA A 80 14.48 -12.18 -4.31
CA ALA A 80 15.47 -13.26 -4.30
C ALA A 80 16.37 -13.24 -3.05
N ASP A 81 16.63 -12.06 -2.50
CA ASP A 81 17.39 -11.84 -1.27
C ASP A 81 16.57 -12.05 0.02
N ARG A 82 15.33 -12.55 -0.12
CA ARG A 82 14.36 -12.79 0.96
C ARG A 82 13.70 -11.54 1.55
N SER A 83 14.08 -10.34 1.13
CA SER A 83 13.37 -9.12 1.50
C SER A 83 11.92 -9.20 1.02
N LYS A 84 11.01 -8.57 1.77
CA LYS A 84 9.58 -8.58 1.50
C LYS A 84 9.09 -7.17 1.16
N GLY A 85 8.16 -7.07 0.22
CA GLY A 85 7.42 -5.85 -0.07
C GLY A 85 5.93 -6.07 -0.01
N LEU A 86 5.20 -5.20 0.68
CA LEU A 86 3.73 -5.20 0.67
C LEU A 86 3.24 -4.57 -0.62
N LEU A 87 2.35 -5.26 -1.35
CA LEU A 87 1.73 -4.70 -2.54
C LEU A 87 0.67 -3.65 -2.18
N ALA A 88 0.66 -2.56 -2.92
CA ALA A 88 -0.40 -1.57 -2.89
C ALA A 88 -0.64 -1.01 -4.30
N PHE A 89 -1.86 -0.56 -4.57
CA PHE A 89 -2.25 -0.03 -5.86
C PHE A 89 -2.95 1.31 -5.71
N THR A 90 -2.75 2.19 -6.69
CA THR A 90 -3.43 3.50 -6.71
C THR A 90 -4.83 3.41 -7.29
N SER A 91 -5.13 2.35 -8.07
CA SER A 91 -6.45 2.13 -8.68
C SER A 91 -6.79 0.65 -8.84
N THR A 92 -8.09 0.36 -8.94
CA THR A 92 -8.60 -0.98 -9.25
C THR A 92 -8.15 -1.46 -10.63
N GLU A 93 -7.98 -0.55 -11.59
CA GLU A 93 -7.47 -0.86 -12.92
C GLU A 93 -6.04 -1.42 -12.84
N THR A 94 -5.13 -0.74 -12.15
CA THR A 94 -3.75 -1.22 -12.01
C THR A 94 -3.69 -2.53 -11.23
N MET A 95 -4.50 -2.66 -10.17
CA MET A 95 -4.60 -3.91 -9.40
C MET A 95 -5.10 -5.07 -10.25
N ALA A 96 -6.14 -4.86 -11.08
CA ALA A 96 -6.70 -5.89 -11.95
C ALA A 96 -5.73 -6.35 -13.04
N ARG A 97 -4.85 -5.45 -13.53
CA ARG A 97 -3.75 -5.83 -14.44
C ARG A 97 -2.74 -6.77 -13.77
N TRP A 98 -2.52 -6.62 -12.46
CA TRP A 98 -1.67 -7.52 -11.69
C TRP A 98 -2.37 -8.85 -11.40
N ASN A 99 -3.59 -8.80 -10.85
CA ASN A 99 -4.41 -9.98 -10.56
C ASN A 99 -5.90 -9.60 -10.57
N PRO A 100 -6.70 -10.08 -11.55
CA PRO A 100 -8.12 -9.75 -11.64
C PRO A 100 -8.99 -10.35 -10.52
N GLU A 101 -8.49 -11.37 -9.82
CA GLU A 101 -9.22 -12.03 -8.71
C GLU A 101 -8.95 -11.37 -7.35
N ALA A 102 -8.02 -10.41 -7.29
CA ALA A 102 -7.68 -9.71 -6.06
C ALA A 102 -8.83 -8.80 -5.63
N ARG A 103 -9.15 -8.80 -4.32
CA ARG A 103 -10.16 -7.90 -3.77
C ARG A 103 -9.49 -6.65 -3.22
N PRO A 104 -9.98 -5.44 -3.56
CA PRO A 104 -9.37 -4.20 -3.09
C PRO A 104 -9.76 -3.93 -1.64
N VAL A 105 -8.78 -3.60 -0.80
CA VAL A 105 -9.00 -3.03 0.54
C VAL A 105 -8.47 -1.58 0.55
N PRO A 106 -9.36 -0.58 0.54
CA PRO A 106 -8.94 0.82 0.58
C PRO A 106 -8.41 1.18 1.97
N VAL A 107 -7.22 1.76 2.00
CA VAL A 107 -6.53 2.22 3.21
C VAL A 107 -5.79 3.52 2.92
N THR A 108 -5.45 4.28 3.97
CA THR A 108 -4.50 5.39 3.82
C THR A 108 -3.09 4.86 3.55
N THR A 109 -2.23 5.68 2.92
CA THR A 109 -0.80 5.36 2.77
C THR A 109 -0.11 5.08 4.12
N ALA A 110 -0.45 5.84 5.17
CA ALA A 110 0.09 5.59 6.51
C ALA A 110 -0.33 4.22 7.05
N THR A 111 -1.61 3.83 6.89
CA THR A 111 -2.10 2.50 7.29
C THR A 111 -1.40 1.38 6.51
N ALA A 112 -1.21 1.54 5.20
CA ALA A 112 -0.47 0.58 4.39
C ALA A 112 0.99 0.46 4.85
N ALA A 113 1.65 1.56 5.18
CA ALA A 113 3.03 1.57 5.66
C ALA A 113 3.13 0.87 7.03
N THR A 114 2.19 1.12 7.94
CA THR A 114 2.11 0.43 9.23
C THR A 114 1.94 -1.08 9.05
N ALA A 115 1.03 -1.51 8.16
CA ALA A 115 0.84 -2.92 7.85
C ALA A 115 2.11 -3.56 7.28
N ALA A 116 2.79 -2.88 6.35
CA ALA A 116 4.05 -3.34 5.77
C ALA A 116 5.10 -3.60 6.87
N VAL A 117 5.31 -2.64 7.77
CA VAL A 117 6.27 -2.78 8.88
C VAL A 117 5.86 -3.91 9.84
N GLN A 118 4.58 -4.02 10.19
CA GLN A 118 4.07 -5.08 11.08
C GLN A 118 4.23 -6.48 10.50
N ASP A 119 4.07 -6.62 9.19
CA ASP A 119 4.22 -7.88 8.47
C ASP A 119 5.68 -8.21 8.10
N GLY A 120 6.63 -7.36 8.53
CA GLY A 120 8.05 -7.52 8.27
C GLY A 120 8.44 -7.26 6.81
N ALA A 121 7.66 -6.46 6.09
CA ALA A 121 8.03 -5.93 4.79
C ALA A 121 8.97 -4.71 4.95
N GLU A 122 9.96 -4.64 4.07
CA GLU A 122 10.96 -3.57 4.00
C GLU A 122 10.54 -2.48 3.00
N ALA A 123 9.48 -2.73 2.22
CA ALA A 123 8.98 -1.82 1.21
C ALA A 123 7.45 -1.88 1.06
N LEU A 124 6.86 -0.76 0.65
CA LEU A 124 5.59 -0.71 -0.08
C LEU A 124 5.89 -0.67 -1.58
N LEU A 125 5.35 -1.63 -2.32
CA LEU A 125 5.47 -1.73 -3.76
C LEU A 125 4.17 -1.22 -4.40
N VAL A 126 4.21 0.01 -4.90
CA VAL A 126 3.05 0.70 -5.46
C VAL A 126 2.97 0.47 -6.96
N ASP A 127 1.81 0.02 -7.43
CA ASP A 127 1.50 -0.13 -8.86
C ASP A 127 2.50 -1.02 -9.64
N LEU A 128 2.88 -2.18 -9.07
CA LEU A 128 3.86 -3.10 -9.66
C LEU A 128 3.56 -3.51 -11.13
N ALA A 129 2.27 -3.58 -11.51
CA ALA A 129 1.81 -3.85 -12.89
C ALA A 129 1.27 -2.60 -13.63
N GLY A 130 1.48 -1.43 -13.05
CA GLY A 130 1.01 -0.15 -13.56
C GLY A 130 2.01 0.54 -14.47
N PRO A 131 1.57 1.61 -15.16
CA PRO A 131 2.44 2.36 -16.07
C PRO A 131 3.52 3.17 -15.32
N ALA A 132 3.36 3.40 -14.03
CA ALA A 132 4.29 4.17 -13.21
C ALA A 132 4.48 3.52 -11.82
N PRO A 133 5.25 2.41 -11.72
CA PRO A 133 5.53 1.77 -10.44
C PRO A 133 6.37 2.68 -9.54
N TYR A 134 6.17 2.57 -8.23
CA TYR A 134 6.89 3.35 -7.24
C TYR A 134 7.17 2.52 -5.99
N VAL A 135 8.27 2.80 -5.31
CA VAL A 135 8.68 2.08 -4.09
C VAL A 135 8.85 3.07 -2.97
N VAL A 136 8.26 2.75 -1.82
CA VAL A 136 8.54 3.43 -0.55
C VAL A 136 9.26 2.43 0.34
N ASP A 137 10.50 2.73 0.72
CA ASP A 137 11.33 1.87 1.55
C ASP A 137 12.09 2.67 2.61
N GLY A 138 12.92 1.97 3.40
CA GLY A 138 13.87 2.58 4.33
C GLY A 138 13.23 3.54 5.33
N GLU A 139 13.85 4.71 5.51
CA GLU A 139 13.36 5.73 6.46
C GLU A 139 12.00 6.29 6.09
N ASP A 140 11.69 6.42 4.79
CA ASP A 140 10.42 7.01 4.35
C ASP A 140 9.25 6.09 4.67
N LEU A 141 9.41 4.78 4.49
CA LEU A 141 8.44 3.78 4.94
C LEU A 141 8.22 3.85 6.46
N GLY A 142 9.33 3.85 7.21
CA GLY A 142 9.28 3.91 8.67
C GLY A 142 8.62 5.20 9.20
N ARG A 143 8.89 6.34 8.55
CA ARG A 143 8.31 7.64 8.89
C ARG A 143 6.81 7.69 8.60
N LEU A 144 6.37 7.18 7.45
CA LEU A 144 4.94 7.06 7.14
C LEU A 144 4.22 6.16 8.17
N ALA A 145 4.80 5.00 8.47
CA ALA A 145 4.25 4.07 9.47
C ALA A 145 4.17 4.71 10.87
N ALA A 146 5.15 5.55 11.23
CA ALA A 146 5.18 6.28 12.49
C ALA A 146 4.35 7.57 12.49
N GLY A 147 3.59 7.86 11.42
CA GLY A 147 2.71 9.03 11.34
C GLY A 147 3.42 10.37 11.13
N TRP A 148 4.68 10.35 10.66
CA TRP A 148 5.38 11.57 10.25
C TRP A 148 4.78 12.10 8.95
N ARG A 149 4.93 13.41 8.75
CA ARG A 149 4.41 14.12 7.58
C ARG A 149 5.53 14.70 6.75
N LEU A 150 5.52 14.42 5.45
CA LEU A 150 6.45 15.03 4.52
C LEU A 150 5.94 16.43 4.17
N VAL A 151 6.81 17.42 4.28
CA VAL A 151 6.50 18.83 3.98
C VAL A 151 7.51 19.39 2.99
N GLU A 152 7.04 20.28 2.11
CA GLU A 152 7.95 21.06 1.28
C GLU A 152 8.69 22.10 2.11
N LEU A 153 10.00 22.22 1.89
CA LEU A 153 10.83 23.22 2.53
C LEU A 153 10.78 24.51 1.72
N THR A 154 10.21 25.57 2.31
CA THR A 154 10.22 26.90 1.70
C THR A 154 11.62 27.50 1.79
N GLY A 155 12.39 27.45 0.70
CA GLY A 155 13.75 28.00 0.64
C GLY A 155 14.38 27.86 -0.74
N SER A 156 15.49 28.57 -0.97
CA SER A 156 16.16 28.68 -2.28
C SER A 156 16.74 27.37 -2.84
N GLY A 157 16.75 26.28 -2.06
CA GLY A 157 17.23 24.96 -2.48
C GLY A 157 16.14 24.01 -2.97
N GLY A 158 14.85 24.32 -2.74
CA GLY A 158 13.77 23.34 -2.89
C GLY A 158 13.98 22.08 -2.02
N GLY A 159 13.03 21.15 -2.07
CA GLY A 159 13.15 19.85 -1.39
C GLY A 159 12.12 19.63 -0.29
N HIS A 160 12.26 18.51 0.39
CA HIS A 160 11.30 18.04 1.39
C HIS A 160 11.98 17.77 2.73
N GLY A 161 11.21 17.95 3.80
CA GLY A 161 11.58 17.58 5.16
C GLY A 161 10.45 16.81 5.83
N TRP A 162 10.72 16.29 7.03
CA TRP A 162 9.75 15.52 7.79
C TRP A 162 9.39 16.24 9.08
N ILE A 163 8.08 16.33 9.38
CA ILE A 163 7.55 16.79 10.66
C ILE A 163 6.99 15.57 11.39
N GLY A 164 7.53 15.29 12.57
CA GLY A 164 7.07 14.18 13.40
C GLY A 164 5.70 14.45 14.02
N PRO A 165 4.98 13.41 14.46
CA PRO A 165 3.76 13.58 15.21
C PRO A 165 4.04 14.40 16.47
N SER A 166 3.09 15.26 16.86
CA SER A 166 3.16 15.97 18.14
C SER A 166 3.26 14.95 19.28
N ALA A 167 4.22 15.12 20.18
CA ALA A 167 4.22 14.36 21.42
C ALA A 167 3.01 14.83 22.25
N GLU A 168 2.05 13.93 22.49
CA GLU A 168 1.02 14.12 23.52
C GLU A 168 1.62 14.03 24.93
#